data_AF-A0A959CLT7-F1
#
_entry.id   AF-A0A959CLT7-F1
#
_cell.length_a   1.000
_cell.length_b   1.000
_cell.length_c   1.000
_cell.angle_alpha   90.00
_cell.angle_beta   90.00
_cell.angle_gamma   90.00
#
_symmetry.space_group_name_H-M   'P 1'
#
loop_
_entity.id
_entity.type
_entity.pdbx_description
1 polymer ?
#
loop_
_entity_poly.entity_id
_entity_poly.type
_entity_poly.pdbx_seq_one_letter_code
_entity_poly.pdbx_strand_id
1 'polypeptide(L)'
;MTDQERREYDRFVEVLSDRASIAETIAFESELIAEERLEKEKTEIVINLLKMQSLTDSQIAEAARVDVDFVKKVREEMKDRNELR
;
A
#
# COMPACT_ATOMS: atom_id res chain seq x y z
N MET A 1 25.17 -2.73 42.28
CA MET A 1 25.17 -1.84 41.10
C MET A 1 25.85 -0.55 41.49
N THR A 2 26.97 -0.28 40.86
CA THR A 2 27.68 1.00 40.97
C THR A 2 26.99 2.05 40.11
N ASP A 3 27.22 3.33 40.40
CA ASP A 3 26.65 4.44 39.63
C ASP A 3 27.14 4.49 38.18
N GLN A 4 28.26 3.82 37.88
CA GLN A 4 28.75 3.66 36.51
C GLN A 4 27.95 2.59 35.76
N GLU A 5 27.74 1.42 36.37
CA GLU A 5 26.95 0.34 35.79
C GLU A 5 25.49 0.76 35.54
N ARG A 6 24.91 1.57 36.45
CA ARG A 6 23.55 2.12 36.27
C ARG A 6 23.48 3.05 35.04
N ARG A 7 24.45 3.95 34.89
CA ARG A 7 24.51 4.88 33.74
C ARG A 7 24.75 4.16 32.41
N GLU A 8 25.52 3.09 32.41
CA GLU A 8 25.71 2.25 31.23
C GLU A 8 24.44 1.48 30.87
N TYR A 9 23.73 0.95 31.87
CA TYR A 9 22.44 0.29 31.68
C TYR A 9 21.38 1.26 31.13
N ASP A 10 21.26 2.46 31.69
CA ASP A 10 20.28 3.45 31.24
C ASP A 10 20.51 3.85 29.78
N ARG A 11 21.77 4.09 29.38
CA ARG A 11 22.13 4.35 27.97
C ARG A 11 21.82 3.18 27.06
N PHE A 12 22.04 1.96 27.52
CA PHE A 12 21.73 0.77 26.74
C PHE A 12 20.21 0.62 26.52
N VAL A 13 19.41 0.87 27.55
CA VAL A 13 17.94 0.85 27.46
C VAL A 13 17.43 1.93 26.52
N GLU A 14 17.99 3.14 26.59
CA GLU A 14 17.66 4.25 25.68
C GLU A 14 17.91 3.86 24.21
N VAL A 15 19.11 3.34 23.91
CA VAL A 15 19.44 2.87 22.55
C VAL A 15 18.53 1.73 22.09
N LEU A 16 18.18 0.80 22.97
CA LEU A 16 17.23 -0.26 22.63
C LEU A 16 15.84 0.29 22.34
N SER A 17 15.38 1.26 23.13
CA SER A 17 14.09 1.94 22.92
C SER A 17 14.06 2.66 21.58
N ASP A 18 15.10 3.42 21.25
CA ASP A 18 15.20 4.13 19.96
C ASP A 18 15.18 3.14 18.79
N ARG A 19 15.94 2.04 18.89
CA ARG A 19 15.96 1.00 17.85
C ARG A 19 14.63 0.30 17.70
N ALA A 20 13.92 0.04 18.80
CA ALA A 20 12.58 -0.54 18.76
C ALA A 20 11.61 0.41 18.05
N SER A 21 11.66 1.70 18.37
CA SER A 21 10.83 2.72 17.71
C SER A 21 11.13 2.82 16.20
N ILE A 22 12.41 2.80 15.81
CA ILE A 22 12.80 2.80 14.39
C ILE A 22 12.29 1.54 13.68
N ALA A 23 12.43 0.37 14.31
CA ALA A 23 11.95 -0.88 13.72
C ALA A 23 10.43 -0.88 13.52
N GLU A 24 9.68 -0.33 14.47
CA GLU A 24 8.23 -0.14 14.37
C GLU A 24 7.86 0.77 13.20
N THR A 25 8.53 1.92 13.06
CA THR A 25 8.32 2.84 11.93
C THR A 25 8.61 2.16 10.59
N ILE A 26 9.73 1.43 10.47
CA ILE A 26 10.09 0.72 9.24
C ILE A 26 9.04 -0.35 8.89
N ALA A 27 8.55 -1.09 9.88
CA ALA A 27 7.53 -2.11 9.66
C ALA A 27 6.24 -1.46 9.13
N PHE A 28 5.79 -0.38 9.78
CA PHE A 28 4.61 0.37 9.36
C PHE A 28 4.74 0.92 7.93
N GLU A 29 5.86 1.58 7.61
CA GLU A 29 6.11 2.13 6.28
C GLU A 29 6.17 1.03 5.21
N SER A 30 6.75 -0.13 5.55
CA SER A 30 6.85 -1.26 4.63
C SER A 30 5.49 -1.87 4.29
N GLU A 31 4.62 -2.00 5.29
CA GLU A 31 3.23 -2.44 5.10
C GLU A 31 2.45 -1.45 4.25
N LEU A 32 2.54 -0.15 4.55
CA LEU A 32 1.88 0.90 3.78
C LEU A 32 2.33 0.90 2.30
N ILE A 33 3.64 0.79 2.04
CA ILE A 33 4.18 0.72 0.68
C ILE A 33 3.68 -0.53 -0.05
N ALA A 34 3.57 -1.67 0.65
CA ALA A 34 3.07 -2.90 0.05
C ALA A 34 1.59 -2.79 -0.32
N GLU A 35 0.77 -2.20 0.54
CA GLU A 35 -0.65 -1.93 0.28
C GLU A 35 -0.83 -0.99 -0.92
N GLU A 36 -0.09 0.12 -0.96
CA GLU A 36 -0.15 1.06 -2.08
C GLU A 36 0.25 0.40 -3.42
N ARG A 37 1.25 -0.49 -3.41
CA ARG A 37 1.68 -1.21 -4.61
C ARG A 37 0.59 -2.16 -5.10
N LEU A 38 -0.03 -2.91 -4.20
CA LEU A 38 -1.12 -3.81 -4.55
C LEU A 38 -2.33 -3.06 -5.13
N GLU A 39 -2.67 -1.90 -4.56
CA GLU A 39 -3.76 -1.07 -5.07
C GLU A 39 -3.44 -0.50 -6.45
N LYS A 40 -2.20 -0.01 -6.67
CA LYS A 40 -1.74 0.46 -7.98
C LYS A 40 -1.74 -0.64 -9.03
N GLU A 41 -1.24 -1.83 -8.71
CA GLU A 41 -1.26 -2.98 -9.63
C GLU A 41 -2.68 -3.37 -10.02
N LYS A 42 -3.60 -3.47 -9.06
CA LYS A 42 -5.01 -3.75 -9.33
C LYS A 42 -5.64 -2.69 -10.21
N THR A 43 -5.33 -1.42 -9.96
CA THR A 43 -5.81 -0.29 -10.77
C THR A 43 -5.30 -0.38 -12.20
N GLU A 44 -4.01 -0.66 -12.40
CA GLU A 44 -3.42 -0.82 -13.74
C GLU A 44 -4.03 -1.99 -14.52
N ILE A 45 -4.27 -3.13 -13.86
CA ILE A 45 -4.95 -4.27 -14.47
C ILE A 45 -6.35 -3.86 -14.94
N VAL A 46 -7.13 -3.19 -14.08
CA VAL A 46 -8.47 -2.70 -14.42
C VAL A 46 -8.43 -1.71 -15.58
N ILE A 47 -7.49 -0.76 -15.57
CA ILE A 47 -7.29 0.21 -16.66
C ILE A 47 -6.99 -0.49 -17.98
N ASN A 48 -6.08 -1.48 -17.97
CA ASN A 48 -5.71 -2.22 -19.17
C ASN A 48 -6.89 -3.02 -19.72
N LEU A 49 -7.66 -3.68 -18.85
CA LEU A 49 -8.87 -4.42 -19.24
C LEU A 49 -9.97 -3.49 -19.76
N LEU A 50 -10.14 -2.30 -19.18
CA LEU A 50 -11.07 -1.28 -19.65
C LEU A 50 -10.69 -0.75 -21.04
N LYS A 51 -9.39 -0.54 -21.29
CA LYS A 51 -8.87 -0.11 -22.60
C LYS A 51 -9.11 -1.14 -23.71
N MET A 52 -9.18 -2.44 -23.37
CA MET A 52 -9.46 -3.50 -24.35
C MET A 52 -10.91 -3.52 -24.84
N GLN A 53 -11.84 -2.86 -24.13
CA GLN A 53 -13.28 -2.74 -24.47
C GLN A 53 -14.03 -4.06 -24.80
N SER A 54 -13.44 -5.20 -24.47
CA SER A 54 -13.95 -6.53 -24.82
C SER A 54 -14.68 -7.24 -23.68
N LEU A 55 -14.63 -6.67 -22.47
CA LEU A 55 -15.14 -7.28 -21.25
C LEU A 55 -16.14 -6.36 -20.56
N THR A 56 -17.13 -6.97 -19.91
CA THR A 56 -18.08 -6.27 -19.03
C THR A 56 -17.44 -5.96 -17.68
N ASP A 57 -17.98 -4.97 -16.96
CA ASP A 57 -17.48 -4.56 -15.63
C ASP A 57 -17.42 -5.73 -14.65
N SER A 58 -18.38 -6.65 -14.72
CA SER A 58 -18.40 -7.86 -13.89
C SER A 58 -17.27 -8.82 -14.22
N GLN A 59 -16.91 -8.98 -15.49
CA GLN A 59 -15.80 -9.84 -15.92
C GLN A 59 -14.44 -9.22 -15.57
N ILE A 60 -14.33 -7.90 -15.64
CA ILE A 60 -13.13 -7.16 -15.23
C ILE A 60 -12.93 -7.29 -13.71
N ALA A 61 -14.02 -7.14 -12.94
CA ALA A 61 -14.03 -7.31 -11.49
C ALA A 61 -13.56 -8.72 -11.09
N GLU A 62 -14.08 -9.75 -11.77
CA GLU A 62 -13.66 -11.15 -11.55
C GLU A 62 -12.19 -11.38 -11.90
N ALA A 63 -11.73 -10.90 -13.06
CA ALA A 63 -10.36 -11.07 -13.53
C ALA A 63 -9.33 -10.34 -12.64
N ALA A 64 -9.65 -9.12 -12.21
CA ALA A 64 -8.79 -8.31 -11.35
C ALA A 64 -8.97 -8.61 -9.85
N ARG A 65 -9.94 -9.48 -9.48
CA ARG A 65 -10.32 -9.79 -8.10
C ARG A 65 -10.60 -8.53 -7.27
N VAL A 66 -11.42 -7.66 -7.82
CA VAL A 66 -11.88 -6.41 -7.20
C VAL A 66 -13.41 -6.34 -7.26
N ASP A 67 -14.00 -5.45 -6.49
CA ASP A 67 -15.43 -5.20 -6.56
C ASP A 67 -15.80 -4.47 -7.86
N VAL A 68 -17.01 -4.72 -8.34
CA VAL A 68 -17.55 -4.05 -9.53
C VAL A 68 -17.60 -2.53 -9.36
N ASP A 69 -17.83 -2.05 -8.14
CA ASP A 69 -17.85 -0.61 -7.85
C ASP A 69 -16.46 0.03 -7.95
N PHE A 70 -15.39 -0.72 -7.67
CA PHE A 70 -14.03 -0.26 -7.92
C PHE A 70 -13.77 -0.06 -9.42
N VAL A 71 -14.23 -0.99 -10.27
CA VAL A 71 -14.12 -0.87 -11.72
C VAL A 71 -14.87 0.37 -12.25
N LYS A 72 -16.07 0.64 -11.72
CA LYS A 72 -16.84 1.85 -12.09
C LYS A 72 -16.09 3.13 -11.70
N LYS A 73 -15.54 3.19 -10.48
CA LYS A 73 -14.76 4.33 -10.00
C LYS A 73 -13.55 4.58 -10.91
N VAL A 74 -12.76 3.55 -11.20
CA VAL A 74 -11.60 3.66 -12.10
C VAL A 74 -12.02 4.14 -13.50
N ARG A 75 -13.16 3.65 -14.01
CA ARG A 75 -13.70 4.12 -15.30
C ARG A 75 -14.08 5.61 -15.27
N GLU A 76 -14.71 6.08 -14.20
CA GLU A 76 -15.03 7.51 -14.05
C GLU A 76 -13.75 8.36 -14.01
N GLU A 77 -12.76 7.95 -13.21
CA GLU A 77 -11.47 8.63 -13.14
C GLU A 77 -10.72 8.65 -14.48
N MET A 78 -10.83 7.59 -15.29
CA MET A 78 -10.25 7.55 -16.63
C MET A 78 -10.97 8.48 -17.62
N LYS A 79 -12.29 8.65 -17.48
CA LYS A 79 -13.06 9.62 -18.28
C LYS A 79 -12.67 11.04 -17.94
N ASP A 80 -12.52 11.34 -16.65
CA ASP A 80 -12.08 12.66 -16.17
C ASP A 80 -10.67 13.01 -16.66
N ARG A 81 -9.80 11.99 -16.79
CA ARG A 81 -8.43 12.12 -17.32
C ARG A 81 -8.34 12.08 -18.85
N ASN A 82 -9.46 11.93 -19.56
CA ASN A 82 -9.54 11.88 -21.02
C ASN A 82 -8.72 10.72 -21.66
N GLU A 83 -8.55 9.62 -20.91
CA GLU A 83 -7.75 8.44 -21.31
C GLU A 83 -8.56 7.32 -21.96
N LEU A 84 -9.90 7.42 -21.90
CA LEU A 84 -10.82 6.59 -22.66
C LEU A 84 -11.19 7.33 -23.95
N ARG A 85 -10.43 7.08 -25.02
CA ARG A 85 -10.76 7.51 -26.39
C ARG A 85 -11.40 6.37 -27.16
#